data_AF-A0A962QI19-F1
#
_entry.id   AF-A0A962QI19-F1
#
_cell.length_a   1.000
_cell.length_b   1.000
_cell.length_c   1.000
_cell.angle_alpha   90.00
_cell.angle_beta   90.00
_cell.angle_gamma   90.00
#
_symmetry.space_group_name_H-M   'P 1'
#
loop_
_entity.id
_entity.type
_entity.pdbx_description
1 polymer ?
#
loop_
_entity_poly.entity_id
_entity_poly.type
_entity_poly.pdbx_seq_one_letter_code
_entity_poly.pdbx_strand_id
1 'polypeptide(L)' 'MTESTETALTPISAPRHDGWTPARQAAFLRELAASHCVSAAARAVGMSRQSAYALRARLK' A
#
# COMPACT_ATOMS: atom_id res chain seq x y z
N MET A 1 39.15 12.88 -29.07
CA MET A 1 37.96 12.02 -29.07
C MET A 1 37.73 11.60 -27.63
N THR A 2 37.14 12.48 -26.83
CA THR A 2 36.91 12.27 -25.39
C THR A 2 35.40 12.19 -25.19
N GLU A 3 34.91 10.98 -24.95
CA GLU A 3 33.52 10.69 -24.62
C GLU A 3 33.13 11.45 -23.35
N SER A 4 32.24 12.42 -23.53
CA SER A 4 31.33 12.85 -22.48
C SER A 4 30.15 11.88 -22.49
N THR A 5 29.79 11.34 -21.33
CA THR A 5 28.41 11.28 -20.77
C THR A 5 28.35 10.13 -19.77
N GLU A 6 28.85 10.35 -18.56
CA GLU A 6 28.42 9.57 -17.40
C GLU A 6 27.25 10.31 -16.75
N THR A 7 26.04 10.08 -17.25
CA THR A 7 24.80 10.47 -16.55
C THR A 7 24.30 9.25 -15.82
N ALA A 8 24.61 9.22 -14.52
CA ALA A 8 24.05 8.28 -13.55
C ALA A 8 22.53 8.48 -13.45
N LEU A 9 21.78 7.49 -13.91
CA LEU A 9 20.35 7.35 -13.63
C LEU A 9 20.21 6.35 -12.49
N THR A 10 20.34 6.80 -11.25
CA THR A 10 19.97 6.00 -10.08
C THR A 10 18.45 5.88 -10.04
N PRO A 11 17.87 4.67 -10.09
CA PRO A 11 16.44 4.52 -9.91
C PRO A 11 16.11 4.85 -8.45
N ILE A 12 15.50 6.01 -8.22
CA ILE A 12 14.79 6.29 -6.98
C ILE A 12 13.66 5.26 -6.86
N SER A 13 13.93 4.18 -6.13
CA SER A 13 12.93 3.17 -5.81
C SER A 13 11.94 3.80 -4.85
N ALA A 14 10.97 4.55 -5.40
CA ALA A 14 9.86 5.05 -4.63
C ALA A 14 9.23 3.85 -3.92
N PRO A 15 9.08 3.88 -2.59
CA PRO A 15 8.50 2.76 -1.86
C PRO A 15 7.13 2.56 -2.46
N ARG A 16 6.93 1.45 -3.16
CA ARG A 16 5.67 1.14 -3.83
C ARG A 16 4.66 0.97 -2.72
N HIS A 17 3.97 2.06 -2.39
CA HIS A 17 2.86 2.02 -1.44
C HIS A 17 1.87 1.08 -2.10
N ASP A 18 1.73 -0.14 -1.56
CA ASP A 18 0.91 -1.22 -2.12
C ASP A 18 -0.60 -0.91 -2.09
N GLY A 19 -0.98 0.35 -2.31
CA GLY A 19 -2.29 0.92 -2.08
C GLY A 19 -2.60 1.18 -0.61
N TRP A 20 -1.91 0.54 0.34
CA TRP A 20 -2.16 0.67 1.79
C TRP A 20 -1.43 1.84 2.41
N THR A 21 -1.89 3.05 2.10
CA THR A 21 -1.45 4.26 2.81
C THR A 21 -1.91 4.23 4.27
N PRO A 22 -1.21 4.92 5.21
CA PRO A 22 -1.64 5.01 6.60
C PRO A 22 -3.09 5.51 6.76
N ALA A 23 -3.52 6.45 5.91
CA ALA A 23 -4.90 6.94 5.89
C ALA A 23 -5.92 5.84 5.56
N ARG A 24 -5.61 4.97 4.59
CA ARG A 24 -6.45 3.81 4.25
C ARG A 24 -6.46 2.75 5.34
N GLN A 25 -5.33 2.52 6.01
CA GLN A 25 -5.27 1.61 7.15
C GLN A 25 -6.16 2.11 8.30
N ALA A 26 -6.07 3.40 8.65
CA ALA A 26 -6.91 4.01 9.68
C ALA A 26 -8.41 3.97 9.31
N ALA A 27 -8.77 4.25 8.05
CA ALA A 27 -10.15 4.13 7.59
C ALA A 27 -10.64 2.66 7.65
N PHE A 28 -9.80 1.71 7.23
CA PHE A 28 -10.14 0.29 7.29
C PHE A 28 -10.39 -0.19 8.72
N LEU A 29 -9.58 0.24 9.69
CA LEU A 29 -9.76 -0.11 11.10
C LEU A 29 -11.05 0.48 11.67
N ARG A 30 -11.41 1.72 11.30
CA ARG A 30 -12.68 2.32 11.69
C ARG A 30 -13.88 1.54 11.16
N GLU A 31 -13.86 1.18 9.88
CA GLU A 31 -14.92 0.39 9.26
C GLU A 31 -14.98 -1.04 9.80
N LEU A 32 -13.83 -1.63 10.13
CA LEU A 32 -13.76 -2.96 10.73
C LEU A 32 -14.35 -2.96 12.15
N ALA A 33 -14.08 -1.92 12.94
CA ALA A 33 -14.66 -1.76 14.26
C ALA A 33 -16.19 -1.56 14.22
N ALA A 34 -16.71 -0.85 13.21
CA ALA A 34 -18.15 -0.63 13.06
C ALA A 34 -18.90 -1.86 12.50
N SER A 35 -18.31 -2.54 11.51
CA SER A 35 -18.98 -3.61 10.76
C SER A 35 -18.64 -5.03 11.24
N HIS A 36 -17.55 -5.20 11.99
CA HIS A 36 -16.95 -6.51 12.32
C HIS A 36 -16.72 -7.43 11.09
N CYS A 37 -16.67 -6.86 9.88
CA CYS A 37 -16.59 -7.61 8.64
C CYS A 37 -15.44 -7.09 7.77
N VAL A 38 -14.37 -7.89 7.65
CA VAL A 38 -13.18 -7.57 6.86
C VAL A 38 -13.53 -7.30 5.38
N SER A 39 -14.49 -8.03 4.81
CA SER A 39 -14.91 -7.82 3.42
C SER A 39 -15.56 -6.46 3.21
N ALA A 40 -16.43 -6.05 4.14
CA ALA A 40 -17.13 -4.78 4.07
C ALA A 40 -16.15 -3.62 4.29
N ALA A 41 -15.30 -3.73 5.32
CA ALA A 41 -14.29 -2.72 5.63
C ALA A 41 -13.28 -2.53 4.49
N ALA A 42 -12.81 -3.63 3.87
CA ALA A 42 -11.90 -3.54 2.73
C ALA A 42 -12.57 -2.83 1.53
N ARG A 43 -13.81 -3.18 1.21
CA ARG A 43 -14.57 -2.52 0.14
C ARG A 43 -14.79 -1.04 0.41
N ALA A 44 -15.08 -0.67 1.66
CA ALA A 44 -15.28 0.73 2.06
C ALA A 44 -14.05 1.62 1.80
N VAL A 45 -12.84 1.06 1.87
CA VAL A 45 -11.59 1.79 1.57
C VAL A 45 -11.07 1.57 0.14
N GLY A 46 -11.86 0.95 -0.74
CA GLY A 46 -11.48 0.66 -2.13
C GLY A 46 -10.44 -0.47 -2.26
N MET A 47 -10.39 -1.39 -1.29
CA MET A 47 -9.47 -2.52 -1.25
C MET A 47 -10.19 -3.86 -1.39
N SER A 48 -9.43 -4.88 -1.80
CA SER A 48 -9.92 -6.25 -1.78
C SER A 48 -9.65 -6.89 -0.42
N ARG A 49 -10.46 -7.87 -0.05
CA ARG A 49 -10.21 -8.69 1.15
C ARG A 49 -8.81 -9.34 1.10
N GLN A 50 -8.37 -9.74 -0.08
CA GLN A 50 -7.07 -10.37 -0.29
C GLN A 50 -5.92 -9.39 -0.02
N SER A 51 -6.04 -8.13 -0.45
CA SER A 51 -5.02 -7.11 -0.15
C SER A 51 -5.00 -6.75 1.33
N ALA A 52 -6.12 -6.83 2.05
CA ALA A 52 -6.15 -6.68 3.51
C ALA A 52 -5.39 -7.80 4.24
N TYR A 53 -5.53 -9.05 3.79
CA TYR A 53 -4.73 -10.16 4.33
C TYR A 53 -3.25 -10.05 3.98
N ALA A 54 -2.92 -9.62 2.76
CA ALA A 54 -1.54 -9.35 2.36
C ALA A 54 -0.91 -8.23 3.22
N LEU A 55 -1.67 -7.17 3.52
CA LEU A 55 -1.25 -6.14 4.48
C LEU A 55 -0.94 -6.76 5.84
N ARG A 56 -1.85 -7.56 6.40
CA ARG A 56 -1.62 -8.22 7.70
C ARG A 56 -0.38 -9.12 7.70
N ALA A 57 -0.13 -9.83 6.60
CA ALA A 57 1.04 -10.69 6.47
C ALA A 57 2.37 -9.90 6.46
N ARG A 58 2.37 -8.66 5.96
CA ARG A 58 3.54 -7.77 5.95
C ARG A 58 3.79 -7.05 7.27
N LEU A 59 2.77 -6.92 8.11
CA LEU A 59 2.86 -6.31 9.45
C LEU A 59 3.29 -7.31 10.54
N LYS A 60 3.49 -8.58 10.17
CA LYS A 60 3.98 -9.62 11.07
C LYS A 60 5.50 -9.67 11.00
#